data_AF-A0A5C3M2M4-F1
#
_entry.id   AF-A0A5C3M2M4-F1
#
_cell.length_a   1.000
_cell.length_b   1.000
_cell.length_c   1.000
_cell.angle_alpha   90.00
_cell.angle_beta   90.00
_cell.angle_gamma   90.00
#
_symmetry.space_group_name_H-M   'P 1'
#
loop_
_entity.id
_entity.type
_entity.pdbx_description
1 polymer ?
#
loop_
_entity_poly.entity_id
_entity_poly.type
_entity_poly.pdbx_seq_one_letter_code
_entity_poly.pdbx_strand_id
1 'polypeptide(L)'
;MSAVTERGHTPSWPSLYNPGREILHIEHKPPTQPGGAYLYHASDVFRFTLYWTLIFYTPIFLFCGLYAFWNYTFPPKLRSSRPQDDENLLSTMPKSPPSLPTLRPVPSLRSTIPPKANERRSRLAFAILVLLTFLSLSVAGSVIGSAILGFSLFGLYKSANFNMSTWIPFLLAVIQVVVGLLSIWPSIIDII
;
A
#
# COMPACT_ATOMS: atom_id res chain seq x y z
N MET A 1 20.07 12.31 48.42
CA MET A 1 20.49 11.00 47.86
C MET A 1 19.27 10.42 47.15
N SER A 2 19.13 10.37 45.83
CA SER A 2 20.12 10.39 44.76
C SER A 2 19.43 10.92 43.50
N ALA A 3 19.63 12.19 43.17
CA ALA A 3 19.27 12.75 41.87
C ALA A 3 20.37 12.36 40.88
N VAL A 4 20.47 11.05 40.61
CA VAL A 4 21.35 10.51 39.57
C VAL A 4 20.65 10.77 38.24
N THR A 5 21.05 11.87 37.62
CA THR A 5 21.33 12.00 36.18
C THR A 5 20.85 10.85 35.27
N GLU A 6 19.55 10.69 35.11
CA GLU A 6 18.87 9.87 34.08
C GLU A 6 18.97 10.54 32.68
N ARG A 7 20.14 11.08 32.32
CA ARG A 7 20.39 11.70 30.99
C ARG A 7 20.84 10.69 29.92
N GLY A 8 20.81 9.39 30.23
CA GLY A 8 21.35 8.34 29.36
C GLY A 8 20.40 7.19 29.04
N HIS A 9 19.17 7.18 29.57
CA HIS A 9 18.27 6.05 29.35
C HIS A 9 17.45 6.24 28.08
N THR A 10 17.75 5.45 27.04
CA THR A 10 16.92 5.36 25.84
C THR A 10 15.68 4.52 26.15
N PRO A 11 14.47 5.07 25.96
CA PRO A 11 13.26 4.31 26.24
C PRO A 11 13.04 3.23 25.17
N SER A 12 12.62 2.04 25.58
CA SER A 12 12.27 0.98 24.63
C SER A 12 11.01 1.34 23.85
N TRP A 13 10.97 1.03 22.56
CA TRP A 13 9.75 1.17 21.78
C TRP A 13 8.67 0.21 22.31
N PRO A 14 7.38 0.60 22.40
CA PRO A 14 6.77 1.87 21.97
C PRO A 14 6.78 3.00 23.02
N SER A 15 7.13 2.72 24.28
CA SER A 15 7.18 3.66 25.44
C SER A 15 6.12 4.77 25.46
N LEU A 16 4.89 4.45 25.05
CA LEU A 16 3.74 5.33 25.23
C LEU A 16 3.29 5.25 26.69
N TYR A 17 3.60 6.29 27.46
CA TYR A 17 3.14 6.47 28.84
C TYR A 17 1.77 7.18 28.84
N ASN A 18 1.00 7.10 29.94
CA ASN A 18 -0.33 7.71 30.00
C ASN A 18 -0.32 9.22 29.64
N PRO A 19 -1.00 9.67 28.56
CA PRO A 19 -0.92 11.04 28.05
C PRO A 19 -1.61 12.04 28.99
N GLY A 20 -2.54 11.57 29.83
CA GLY A 20 -3.21 12.43 30.82
C GLY A 20 -2.25 13.01 31.86
N ARG A 21 -1.07 12.39 32.06
CA ARG A 21 -0.03 12.95 32.94
C ARG A 21 0.59 14.21 32.34
N GLU A 22 0.85 14.21 31.04
CA GLU A 22 1.45 15.33 30.31
C GLU A 22 0.45 16.47 30.07
N ILE A 23 -0.85 16.19 29.94
CA ILE A 23 -1.86 17.20 29.60
C ILE A 23 -2.54 17.81 30.83
N LEU A 24 -2.86 17.01 31.86
CA LEU A 24 -3.75 17.44 32.95
C LEU A 24 -3.03 17.99 34.19
N HIS A 25 -1.70 17.87 34.30
CA HIS A 25 -0.95 18.26 35.51
C HIS A 25 0.31 19.08 35.19
N ILE A 26 0.21 20.03 34.27
CA ILE A 26 1.35 20.84 33.79
C ILE A 26 1.69 21.96 34.77
N GLU A 27 0.71 22.45 35.52
CA GLU A 27 0.87 23.61 36.39
C GLU A 27 1.81 23.29 37.57
N HIS A 28 2.90 24.06 37.68
CA HIS A 28 3.94 23.98 38.73
C HIS A 28 4.83 22.73 38.75
N LYS A 29 4.88 21.91 37.69
CA LYS A 29 5.79 20.76 37.62
C LYS A 29 7.01 21.03 36.73
N PRO A 30 8.15 20.34 36.99
CA PRO A 30 9.32 20.41 36.10
C PRO A 30 8.97 19.92 34.69
N PRO A 31 9.72 20.36 33.65
CA PRO A 31 9.46 20.02 32.26
C PRO A 31 9.58 18.52 31.95
N THR A 32 10.23 17.75 32.83
CA THR A 32 10.26 16.29 32.79
C THR A 32 9.41 15.73 33.92
N GLN A 33 8.42 14.92 33.56
CA GLN A 33 7.54 14.31 34.55
C GLN A 33 8.09 12.96 35.04
N PRO A 34 7.96 12.64 36.35
CA PRO A 34 8.33 11.33 36.86
C PRO A 34 7.49 10.23 36.20
N GLY A 35 8.15 9.32 35.48
CA GLY A 35 7.50 8.26 34.70
C GLY A 35 7.15 8.63 33.25
N GLY A 36 7.57 9.81 32.77
CA GLY A 36 7.54 10.16 31.34
C GLY A 36 8.74 9.57 30.59
N ALA A 37 8.56 9.22 29.33
CA ALA A 37 9.62 8.76 28.44
C ALA A 37 9.93 9.85 27.39
N TYR A 38 11.21 10.20 27.25
CA TYR A 38 11.65 11.30 26.38
C TYR A 38 12.74 10.85 25.42
N LEU A 39 12.76 11.46 24.24
CA LEU A 39 13.68 11.17 23.16
C LEU A 39 14.72 12.30 23.04
N TYR A 40 16.00 11.94 23.16
CA TYR A 40 17.11 12.89 23.08
C TYR A 40 18.00 12.67 21.85
N HIS A 41 18.05 11.44 21.32
CA HIS A 41 18.88 11.10 20.17
C HIS A 41 18.09 11.11 18.88
N ALA A 42 18.67 11.68 17.82
CA ALA A 42 18.05 11.73 16.49
C ALA A 42 17.71 10.33 15.95
N SER A 43 18.55 9.32 16.25
CA SER A 43 18.30 7.93 15.85
C SER A 43 17.01 7.38 16.45
N ASP A 44 16.70 7.73 17.70
CA ASP A 44 15.53 7.23 18.41
C ASP A 44 14.28 7.96 17.91
N VAL A 45 14.38 9.27 17.69
CA VAL A 45 13.32 10.06 17.06
C VAL A 45 12.95 9.49 15.70
N PHE A 46 13.95 9.19 14.85
CA PHE A 46 13.70 8.58 13.55
C PHE A 46 13.07 7.19 13.68
N ARG A 47 13.60 6.31 14.55
CA ARG A 47 13.05 4.95 14.74
C ARG A 47 11.60 4.97 15.20
N PHE A 48 11.27 5.82 16.17
CA PHE A 48 9.90 5.96 16.65
C PHE A 48 8.98 6.49 15.55
N THR A 49 9.42 7.53 14.81
CA THR A 49 8.66 8.09 13.70
C THR A 49 8.45 7.07 12.59
N LEU A 50 9.49 6.30 12.23
CA LEU A 50 9.44 5.24 11.24
C LEU A 50 8.45 4.14 11.65
N TYR A 51 8.55 3.61 12.86
CA TYR A 51 7.68 2.52 13.30
C TYR A 51 6.23 2.95 13.37
N TRP A 52 5.92 4.12 13.90
CA TRP A 52 4.56 4.64 13.90
C TRP A 52 4.04 4.90 12.49
N THR A 53 4.85 5.53 11.63
CA THR A 53 4.47 5.77 10.23
C THR A 53 4.21 4.45 9.52
N LEU A 54 5.06 3.44 9.70
CA LEU A 54 4.89 2.12 9.09
C LEU A 54 3.62 1.44 9.59
N ILE A 55 3.32 1.48 10.89
CA ILE A 55 2.12 0.89 11.49
C ILE A 55 0.84 1.53 10.94
N PHE A 56 0.81 2.84 10.72
CA PHE A 56 -0.39 3.51 10.22
C PHE A 56 -0.49 3.51 8.69
N TYR A 57 0.63 3.60 7.98
CA TYR A 57 0.68 3.68 6.52
C TYR A 57 0.52 2.31 5.86
N THR A 58 1.19 1.28 6.37
CA THR A 58 1.21 -0.06 5.75
C THR A 58 -0.17 -0.71 5.65
N PRO A 59 -1.04 -0.69 6.67
CA PRO A 59 -2.36 -1.30 6.56
C PRO A 59 -3.19 -0.69 5.43
N ILE A 60 -3.13 0.63 5.23
CA ILE A 60 -3.90 1.32 4.17
C ILE A 60 -3.47 0.82 2.79
N PHE A 61 -2.17 0.75 2.55
CA PHE A 61 -1.62 0.24 1.29
C PHE A 61 -1.86 -1.26 1.13
N LEU A 62 -1.81 -2.02 2.22
CA LEU A 62 -2.09 -3.45 2.22
C LEU A 62 -3.56 -3.73 1.90
N PHE A 63 -4.50 -2.98 2.47
CA PHE A 63 -5.92 -3.08 2.11
C PHE A 63 -6.15 -2.76 0.63
N CYS A 64 -5.51 -1.71 0.10
CA CYS A 64 -5.58 -1.36 -1.32
C CYS A 64 -5.00 -2.48 -2.21
N GLY A 65 -3.82 -3.01 -1.87
CA GLY A 65 -3.17 -4.09 -2.60
C GLY A 65 -3.95 -5.41 -2.55
N LEU A 66 -4.53 -5.75 -1.39
CA LEU A 66 -5.41 -6.92 -1.24
C LEU A 66 -6.69 -6.77 -2.06
N TYR A 67 -7.29 -5.57 -2.07
CA TYR A 67 -8.47 -5.29 -2.87
C TYR A 67 -8.18 -5.46 -4.37
N ALA A 68 -7.07 -4.90 -4.85
CA ALA A 68 -6.61 -5.09 -6.23
C ALA A 68 -6.34 -6.58 -6.53
N PHE A 69 -5.65 -7.29 -5.64
CA PHE A 69 -5.37 -8.72 -5.78
C PHE A 69 -6.65 -9.54 -5.93
N TRP A 70 -7.65 -9.27 -5.09
CA TRP A 70 -8.94 -9.95 -5.14
C TRP A 70 -9.67 -9.66 -6.45
N ASN A 71 -9.68 -8.40 -6.88
CA ASN A 71 -10.30 -7.97 -8.14
C ASN A 71 -9.67 -8.67 -9.37
N TYR A 72 -8.34 -8.77 -9.44
CA TYR A 72 -7.65 -9.42 -10.54
C TYR A 72 -7.76 -10.96 -10.52
N THR A 73 -7.96 -11.55 -9.35
CA THR A 73 -8.09 -13.02 -9.21
C THR A 73 -9.45 -13.51 -9.73
N PHE A 74 -10.49 -12.67 -9.70
CA PHE A 74 -11.85 -13.02 -10.09
C PHE A 74 -12.46 -12.05 -11.12
N PRO A 75 -11.93 -11.95 -12.36
CA PRO A 75 -12.58 -11.12 -13.37
C PRO A 75 -13.95 -11.72 -13.73
N PRO A 76 -15.00 -10.88 -13.93
CA PRO A 76 -16.25 -11.32 -14.51
C PRO A 76 -15.95 -12.06 -15.81
N LYS A 77 -16.51 -13.26 -15.98
CA LYS A 77 -16.37 -13.99 -17.24
C LYS A 77 -16.91 -13.08 -18.34
N LEU A 78 -16.05 -12.54 -19.21
CA LEU A 78 -16.52 -11.98 -20.47
C LEU A 78 -17.34 -13.10 -21.12
N ARG A 79 -18.64 -12.86 -21.26
CA ARG A 79 -19.54 -13.73 -22.01
C ARG A 79 -18.88 -13.82 -23.38
N SER A 80 -18.28 -14.97 -23.67
CA SER A 80 -17.65 -15.24 -24.95
C SER A 80 -18.68 -14.86 -26.00
N SER A 81 -18.46 -13.73 -26.69
CA SER A 81 -19.17 -13.46 -27.92
C SER A 81 -18.86 -14.66 -28.78
N ARG A 82 -19.89 -15.50 -28.92
CA ARG A 82 -19.95 -16.59 -29.87
C ARG A 82 -19.52 -15.97 -31.20
N PRO A 83 -18.58 -16.56 -31.97
CA PRO A 83 -18.37 -16.14 -33.33
C PRO A 83 -19.67 -16.46 -34.08
N GLN A 84 -20.56 -15.48 -34.10
CA GLN A 84 -21.82 -15.48 -34.84
C GLN A 84 -21.76 -14.33 -35.84
N ASP A 85 -20.58 -14.16 -36.44
CA ASP A 85 -20.41 -13.41 -37.67
C ASP A 85 -20.06 -14.45 -38.76
N ASP A 86 -21.12 -14.79 -39.48
CA ASP A 86 -21.10 -14.99 -40.92
C ASP A 86 -20.75 -16.35 -41.51
N GLU A 87 -21.58 -17.31 -41.10
CA GLU A 87 -22.25 -18.30 -41.98
C GLU A 87 -23.00 -17.67 -43.21
N ASN A 88 -22.99 -16.34 -43.35
CA ASN A 88 -23.60 -15.61 -44.47
C ASN A 88 -22.71 -15.46 -45.72
N LEU A 89 -21.42 -15.84 -45.66
CA LEU A 89 -20.53 -15.76 -46.83
C LEU A 89 -20.55 -17.01 -47.74
N LEU A 90 -21.31 -18.05 -47.38
CA LEU A 90 -21.38 -19.31 -48.16
C LEU A 90 -22.73 -19.54 -48.87
N SER A 91 -23.68 -18.61 -48.76
CA SER A 91 -25.02 -18.73 -49.37
C SER A 91 -25.11 -18.18 -50.80
N THR A 92 -24.01 -17.69 -51.36
CA THR A 92 -23.91 -17.23 -52.76
C THR A 92 -23.20 -18.28 -53.63
N MET A 93 -23.70 -19.53 -53.64
CA MET A 93 -23.33 -20.53 -54.64
C MET A 93 -24.47 -20.70 -55.65
N PRO A 94 -24.25 -20.46 -56.96
CA PRO A 94 -25.29 -20.69 -57.96
C PRO A 94 -25.48 -22.20 -58.23
N LYS A 95 -26.74 -22.59 -58.46
CA LYS A 95 -27.23 -23.95 -58.74
C LYS A 95 -26.67 -24.51 -60.08
N SER A 96 -25.77 -25.51 -60.00
CA SER A 96 -25.65 -26.85 -60.72
C SER A 96 -25.94 -27.01 -62.26
N PRO A 97 -25.60 -28.13 -62.98
CA PRO A 97 -24.66 -29.30 -62.82
C PRO A 97 -23.93 -29.68 -64.19
N PRO A 98 -23.51 -30.94 -64.55
CA PRO A 98 -22.81 -32.08 -63.88
C PRO A 98 -21.54 -32.60 -64.65
N SER A 99 -20.53 -33.17 -63.98
CA SER A 99 -19.76 -34.34 -64.51
C SER A 99 -18.68 -34.91 -63.56
N LEU A 100 -18.85 -36.20 -63.26
CA LEU A 100 -17.90 -37.27 -62.88
C LEU A 100 -17.09 -37.27 -61.55
N PRO A 101 -16.84 -38.48 -61.00
CA PRO A 101 -16.35 -38.69 -59.65
C PRO A 101 -14.82 -38.73 -59.63
N THR A 102 -14.20 -37.99 -58.73
CA THR A 102 -12.80 -38.26 -58.35
C THR A 102 -12.63 -37.98 -56.87
N LEU A 103 -12.48 -39.09 -56.14
CA LEU A 103 -12.08 -39.15 -54.74
C LEU A 103 -10.79 -38.35 -54.51
N ARG A 104 -10.82 -37.35 -53.62
CA ARG A 104 -9.66 -36.96 -52.80
C ARG A 104 -10.15 -36.54 -51.42
N PRO A 105 -9.71 -37.20 -50.33
CA PRO A 105 -9.93 -36.69 -48.99
C PRO A 105 -9.05 -35.44 -48.81
N VAL A 106 -9.70 -34.30 -48.56
CA VAL A 106 -9.02 -33.06 -48.15
C VAL A 106 -8.33 -33.34 -46.82
N PRO A 107 -7.01 -33.11 -46.67
CA PRO A 107 -6.38 -33.19 -45.37
C PRO A 107 -6.97 -32.09 -44.52
N SER A 108 -7.73 -32.48 -43.50
CA SER A 108 -8.22 -31.59 -42.45
C SER A 108 -7.06 -30.74 -41.94
N LEU A 109 -7.12 -29.42 -42.15
CA LEU A 109 -6.22 -28.49 -41.46
C LEU A 109 -6.40 -28.75 -39.97
N ARG A 110 -5.43 -29.43 -39.36
CA ARG A 110 -5.35 -29.65 -37.94
C ARG A 110 -5.15 -28.28 -37.30
N SER A 111 -6.25 -27.64 -36.95
CA SER A 111 -6.26 -26.45 -36.11
C SER A 111 -5.50 -26.79 -34.84
N THR A 112 -4.23 -26.44 -34.83
CA THR A 112 -3.32 -26.68 -33.71
C THR A 112 -3.55 -25.51 -32.79
N ILE A 113 -4.68 -25.51 -32.09
CA ILE A 113 -4.94 -24.54 -31.03
C ILE A 113 -3.94 -24.89 -29.92
N PRO A 114 -2.94 -24.02 -29.62
CA PRO A 114 -2.01 -24.31 -28.55
C PRO A 114 -2.79 -24.39 -27.22
N PRO A 115 -2.36 -25.24 -26.27
CA PRO A 115 -3.06 -25.40 -25.01
C PRO A 115 -3.07 -24.06 -24.25
N LYS A 116 -4.27 -23.52 -23.97
CA LYS A 116 -4.50 -22.36 -23.07
C LYS A 116 -4.19 -22.72 -21.60
N ALA A 117 -2.99 -23.22 -21.32
CA ALA A 117 -2.60 -23.70 -19.99
C ALA A 117 -2.06 -22.60 -19.05
N ASN A 118 -1.81 -21.37 -19.55
CA ASN A 118 -1.08 -20.34 -18.79
C ASN A 118 -1.90 -19.12 -18.35
N GLU A 119 -3.20 -19.07 -18.65
CA GLU A 119 -3.99 -17.85 -18.42
C GLU A 119 -4.26 -17.58 -16.92
N ARG A 120 -4.47 -18.62 -16.10
CA ARG A 120 -4.67 -18.47 -14.64
C ARG A 120 -3.37 -18.21 -13.88
N ARG A 121 -2.25 -18.86 -14.25
CA ARG A 121 -0.94 -18.63 -13.61
C ARG A 121 -0.42 -17.23 -13.88
N SER A 122 -0.61 -16.70 -15.10
CA SER A 122 -0.23 -15.33 -15.45
C SER A 122 -1.00 -14.28 -14.62
N ARG A 123 -2.29 -14.51 -14.35
CA ARG A 123 -3.11 -13.59 -13.53
C ARG A 123 -2.70 -13.56 -12.07
N LEU A 124 -2.42 -14.72 -11.47
CA LEU A 124 -1.89 -14.77 -10.11
C LEU A 124 -0.52 -14.11 -10.01
N ALA A 125 0.37 -14.34 -10.98
CA ALA A 125 1.67 -13.69 -11.04
C ALA A 125 1.52 -12.15 -11.13
N PHE A 126 0.62 -11.67 -11.98
CA PHE A 126 0.33 -10.24 -12.09
C PHE A 126 -0.25 -9.66 -10.80
N ALA A 127 -1.22 -10.33 -10.18
CA ALA A 127 -1.82 -9.89 -8.92
C ALA A 127 -0.79 -9.84 -7.77
N ILE A 128 0.12 -10.82 -7.71
CA ILE A 128 1.23 -10.83 -6.75
C ILE A 128 2.20 -9.68 -7.00
N LEU A 129 2.55 -9.40 -8.27
CA LEU A 129 3.39 -8.26 -8.61
C LEU A 129 2.75 -6.94 -8.16
N VAL A 130 1.44 -6.76 -8.39
CA VAL A 130 0.69 -5.59 -7.92
C VAL A 130 0.74 -5.50 -6.39
N LEU A 131 0.49 -6.60 -5.67
CA LEU A 131 0.60 -6.59 -4.21
C LEU A 131 2.01 -6.19 -3.75
N LEU A 132 3.05 -6.76 -4.36
CA LEU A 132 4.44 -6.45 -4.04
C LEU A 132 4.80 -4.99 -4.32
N THR A 133 4.28 -4.39 -5.41
CA THR A 133 4.49 -2.96 -5.67
C THR A 133 3.80 -2.11 -4.62
N PHE A 134 2.55 -2.41 -4.24
CA PHE A 134 1.88 -1.68 -3.15
C PHE A 134 2.65 -1.77 -1.83
N LEU A 135 3.18 -2.95 -1.48
CA LEU A 135 4.04 -3.10 -0.29
C LEU A 135 5.34 -2.30 -0.41
N SER A 136 6.02 -2.35 -1.55
CA SER A 136 7.29 -1.64 -1.73
C SER A 136 7.09 -0.12 -1.71
N LEU A 137 6.04 0.40 -2.35
CA LEU A 137 5.66 1.81 -2.28
C LEU A 137 5.30 2.22 -0.85
N SER A 138 4.60 1.36 -0.11
CA SER A 138 4.29 1.64 1.30
C SER A 138 5.54 1.78 2.15
N VAL A 139 6.47 0.82 2.04
CA VAL A 139 7.73 0.86 2.78
C VAL A 139 8.54 2.09 2.37
N ALA A 140 8.71 2.33 1.07
CA ALA A 140 9.45 3.49 0.58
C ALA A 140 8.83 4.81 1.06
N GLY A 141 7.51 4.97 0.95
CA GLY A 141 6.77 6.13 1.42
C GLY A 141 6.90 6.33 2.93
N SER A 142 6.84 5.24 3.70
CA SER A 142 7.02 5.29 5.16
C SER A 142 8.43 5.73 5.56
N VAL A 143 9.48 5.24 4.87
CA VAL A 143 10.88 5.59 5.14
C VAL A 143 11.16 7.04 4.77
N ILE A 144 10.70 7.48 3.61
CA ILE A 144 10.90 8.87 3.14
C ILE A 144 10.13 9.82 4.05
N GLY A 145 8.85 9.54 4.30
CA GLY A 145 8.00 10.34 5.17
C GLY A 145 8.55 10.43 6.58
N SER A 146 8.96 9.31 7.18
CA SER A 146 9.52 9.31 8.52
C SER A 146 10.90 9.97 8.60
N ALA A 147 11.71 9.91 7.53
CA ALA A 147 13.00 10.60 7.49
C ALA A 147 12.78 12.11 7.52
N ILE A 148 11.96 12.64 6.61
CA ILE A 148 11.67 14.08 6.53
C ILE A 148 11.09 14.55 7.87
N LEU A 149 10.01 13.92 8.33
CA LEU A 149 9.33 14.33 9.55
C LEU A 149 10.21 14.16 10.80
N GLY A 150 10.93 13.03 10.92
CA GLY A 150 11.78 12.72 12.06
C GLY A 150 12.96 13.69 12.20
N PHE A 151 13.63 14.03 11.09
CA PHE A 151 14.72 15.01 11.11
C PHE A 151 14.22 16.44 11.32
N SER A 152 13.10 16.82 10.70
CA SER A 152 12.47 18.12 10.94
C SER A 152 12.09 18.31 12.41
N LEU A 153 11.48 17.29 13.02
CA LEU A 153 11.14 17.28 14.44
C LEU A 153 12.36 17.38 15.34
N PHE A 154 13.39 16.57 15.09
CA PHE A 154 14.61 16.61 15.89
C PHE A 154 15.27 17.99 15.83
N GLY A 155 15.35 18.60 14.64
CA GLY A 155 15.88 19.95 14.47
C GLY A 155 15.09 20.99 15.26
N LEU A 156 13.75 20.93 15.17
CA LEU A 156 12.86 21.86 15.87
C LEU A 156 13.03 21.78 17.39
N TYR A 157 12.96 20.58 17.96
CA TYR A 157 13.08 20.39 19.41
C TYR A 157 14.48 20.72 19.93
N LYS A 158 15.52 20.41 19.16
CA LYS A 158 16.90 20.79 19.49
C LYS A 158 17.07 22.30 19.50
N SER A 159 16.48 23.02 18.53
CA SER A 159 16.55 24.47 18.46
C SER A 159 15.80 25.16 19.61
N ALA A 160 14.70 24.55 20.04
CA ALA A 160 13.87 25.06 21.12
C ALA A 160 14.39 24.68 22.54
N ASN A 161 15.45 23.88 22.64
CA ASN A 161 15.92 23.30 23.91
C ASN A 161 14.81 22.57 24.69
N PHE A 162 13.89 21.91 23.97
CA PHE A 162 12.76 21.18 24.56
C PHE A 162 12.99 19.68 24.57
N ASN A 163 12.45 19.01 25.60
CA ASN A 163 12.43 17.56 25.69
C ASN A 163 11.33 17.00 24.76
N MET A 164 11.66 16.05 23.90
CA MET A 164 10.69 15.45 22.99
C MET A 164 9.99 14.27 23.64
N SER A 165 8.67 14.31 23.78
CA SER A 165 7.84 13.20 24.26
C SER A 165 7.72 12.10 23.20
N THR A 166 7.63 10.83 23.63
CA THR A 166 7.37 9.67 22.75
C THR A 166 5.99 9.72 22.08
N TRP A 167 5.08 10.59 22.55
CA TRP A 167 3.79 10.87 21.91
C TRP A 167 3.91 11.68 20.62
N ILE A 168 4.97 12.47 20.47
CA ILE A 168 5.12 13.37 19.32
C ILE A 168 5.25 12.57 18.01
N PRO A 169 6.14 11.56 17.88
CA PRO A 169 6.19 10.71 16.69
C PRO A 169 4.88 9.97 16.38
N PHE A 170 4.14 9.57 17.42
CA PHE A 170 2.84 8.90 17.26
C PHE A 170 1.79 9.84 16.64
N LEU A 171 1.61 11.03 17.21
CA LEU A 171 0.65 12.02 16.70
C LEU A 171 1.00 12.44 15.29
N LEU A 172 2.29 12.59 14.97
CA LEU A 172 2.71 12.92 13.63
C LEU A 172 2.40 11.82 12.61
N ALA A 173 2.57 10.55 12.95
CA ALA A 173 2.19 9.46 12.06
C ALA A 173 0.68 9.44 11.79
N VAL A 174 -0.14 9.73 12.82
CA VAL A 174 -1.60 9.86 12.67
C VAL A 174 -1.94 11.03 11.74
N ILE A 175 -1.37 12.22 11.99
CA ILE A 175 -1.59 13.41 11.15
C ILE A 175 -1.15 13.13 9.71
N GLN A 176 0.01 12.50 9.51
CA GLN A 176 0.54 12.17 8.19
C GLN A 176 -0.45 11.30 7.39
N VAL A 177 -1.04 10.29 8.03
CA VAL A 177 -2.06 9.45 7.39
C VAL A 177 -3.34 10.22 7.11
N VAL A 178 -3.82 11.03 8.06
CA VAL A 178 -5.02 11.86 7.87
C VAL A 178 -4.83 12.85 6.72
N VAL A 179 -3.66 13.52 6.64
CA VAL A 179 -3.31 14.42 5.53
C VAL A 179 -3.26 13.65 4.21
N GLY A 180 -2.70 12.44 4.19
CA GLY A 180 -2.73 11.57 3.02
C GLY A 180 -4.16 11.23 2.56
N LEU A 181 -5.05 10.92 3.50
CA LEU A 181 -6.47 10.63 3.20
C LEU A 181 -7.23 11.88 2.72
N LEU A 182 -6.97 13.05 3.32
CA LEU A 182 -7.55 14.31 2.89
C LEU A 182 -7.04 14.74 1.50
N SER A 183 -5.79 14.40 1.17
CA SER A 183 -5.20 14.71 -0.14
C SER A 183 -5.81 13.92 -1.29
N ILE A 184 -6.49 12.80 -1.00
CA ILE A 184 -7.24 12.03 -2.00
C ILE A 184 -8.56 12.73 -2.36
N TRP A 185 -9.10 13.57 -1.47
CA TRP A 185 -10.41 14.19 -1.65
C TRP A 185 -10.50 15.14 -2.86
N PRO A 186 -9.51 16.02 -3.13
CA PRO A 186 -9.47 16.82 -4.36
C PRO A 186 -9.54 16.00 -5.65
N SER A 187 -8.85 14.85 -5.71
CA SER A 187 -8.93 13.97 -6.89
C SER A 187 -10.31 13.35 -7.12
N ILE A 188 -11.13 13.22 -6.07
CA ILE A 188 -12.50 12.70 -6.20
C ILE A 188 -13.42 13.78 -6.76
N ILE A 189 -13.32 15.02 -6.27
CA ILE A 189 -14.15 16.12 -6.76
C ILE A 189 -13.82 16.51 -8.20
N ASP A 190 -12.56 16.39 -8.64
CA ASP A 190 -12.17 16.67 -10.03
C ASP A 190 -12.66 15.59 -11.02
N ILE A 191 -13.09 14.42 -10.52
CA ILE A 191 -13.56 13.29 -11.34
C ILE A 191 -15.08 13.30 -11.57
N ILE A 192 -15.84 14.01 -10.72
CA ILE A 192 -17.31 14.11 -10.75
C ILE A 192 -17.72 15.33 -11.57
#